data_AF-A0A3N1J5M1-F1
#
_entry.id   AF-A0A3N1J5M1-F1
#
_cell.length_a   1.000
_cell.length_b   1.000
_cell.length_c   1.000
_cell.angle_alpha   90.00
_cell.angle_beta   90.00
_cell.angle_gamma   90.00
#
_symmetry.space_group_name_H-M   'P 1'
#
loop_
_entity.id
_entity.type
_entity.pdbx_description
1 polymer ?
#
loop_
_entity_poly.entity_id
_entity_poly.type
_entity_poly.pdbx_seq_one_letter_code
_entity_poly.pdbx_strand_id
1 'polypeptide(L)'
;MRYLWLLFPLLAAGCAGKSDNLLKEEARIAVVKKMAVFNGKQPCADVMSKKEQAFGAEANKMAMKLCGGIFDWEKPVVLSDIKIYRGETTAVCGVASGTSRAGSRLGTRFVYHPEPMLVVMLKPIYPLMSNEKMREAYHGLNKIYADTERQYCK
;
A
#
# COMPACT_ATOMS: atom_id res chain seq x y z
N MET A 1 -18.27 24.56 59.50
CA MET A 1 -17.96 23.31 58.77
C MET A 1 -19.12 22.96 57.86
N ARG A 2 -18.92 22.91 56.54
CA ARG A 2 -19.57 21.99 55.58
C ARG A 2 -19.06 22.34 54.19
N TYR A 3 -17.90 21.77 53.85
CA TYR A 3 -17.37 21.80 52.50
C TYR A 3 -18.28 20.95 51.61
N LEU A 4 -18.87 21.59 50.61
CA LEU A 4 -19.66 21.00 49.56
C LEU A 4 -18.73 20.09 48.73
N TRP A 5 -18.83 18.78 48.94
CA TRP A 5 -18.11 17.78 48.15
C TRP A 5 -18.62 17.81 46.70
N LEU A 6 -17.87 18.49 45.83
CA LEU A 6 -18.05 18.40 44.39
C LEU A 6 -17.63 17.01 43.91
N LEU A 7 -18.63 16.18 43.62
CA LEU A 7 -18.53 15.00 42.78
C LEU A 7 -17.94 15.40 41.42
N PHE A 8 -16.67 15.07 41.21
CA PHE A 8 -16.05 15.06 39.89
C PHE A 8 -16.08 13.61 39.37
N PRO A 9 -17.00 13.23 38.47
CA PRO A 9 -16.78 12.04 37.66
C PRO A 9 -15.96 12.48 36.43
N LEU A 10 -14.66 12.68 36.61
CA LEU A 10 -13.71 12.78 35.49
C LEU A 10 -13.29 11.36 35.09
N LEU A 11 -14.27 10.56 34.66
CA LEU A 11 -14.06 9.28 34.00
C LEU A 11 -14.78 9.29 32.65
N ALA A 12 -14.39 10.25 31.81
CA ALA A 12 -14.55 10.15 30.36
C ALA A 12 -13.24 9.63 29.74
N ALA A 13 -12.67 8.56 30.29
CA ALA A 13 -11.68 7.74 29.62
C ALA A 13 -12.41 6.58 28.92
N GLY A 14 -13.33 6.92 28.01
CA GLY A 14 -14.10 5.96 27.23
C GLY A 14 -14.01 6.32 25.76
N CYS A 15 -13.45 5.40 24.95
CA CYS A 15 -13.29 5.49 23.49
C CYS A 15 -12.21 6.45 22.94
N ALA A 16 -11.01 6.47 23.51
CA ALA A 16 -9.85 7.04 22.80
C ALA A 16 -9.33 6.04 21.76
N GLY A 17 -10.00 5.94 20.61
CA GLY A 17 -9.44 5.24 19.44
C GLY A 17 -8.11 5.89 18.99
N LYS A 18 -7.32 5.17 18.19
CA LYS A 18 -6.04 5.71 17.66
C LYS A 18 -6.26 7.08 16.98
N SER A 19 -5.32 8.00 17.22
CA SER A 19 -5.36 9.33 16.60
C SER A 19 -5.14 9.24 15.08
N ASP A 20 -5.65 10.22 14.32
CA ASP A 20 -5.48 10.26 12.86
C ASP A 20 -4.01 10.24 12.44
N ASN A 21 -3.16 10.98 13.16
CA ASN A 21 -1.74 11.04 12.85
C ASN A 21 -1.04 9.71 13.09
N LEU A 22 -1.40 9.01 14.18
CA LEU A 22 -0.88 7.67 14.46
C LEU A 22 -1.33 6.68 13.38
N LEU A 23 -2.61 6.69 13.00
CA LEU A 23 -3.15 5.83 11.95
C LEU A 23 -2.46 6.05 10.59
N LYS A 24 -2.19 7.31 10.23
CA LYS A 24 -1.46 7.66 9.00
C LYS A 24 -0.03 7.13 9.01
N GLU A 25 0.66 7.26 10.14
CA GLU A 25 2.04 6.81 10.25
C GLU A 25 2.15 5.27 10.28
N GLU A 26 1.26 4.60 11.01
CA GLU A 26 1.17 3.13 10.99
C GLU A 26 0.85 2.61 9.58
N ALA A 27 -0.09 3.25 8.87
CA ALA A 27 -0.41 2.92 7.49
C ALA A 27 0.83 3.08 6.58
N ARG A 28 1.58 4.18 6.73
CA ARG A 28 2.82 4.43 5.98
C ARG A 28 3.83 3.32 6.17
N ILE A 29 4.12 2.96 7.42
CA ILE A 29 5.08 1.90 7.75
C ILE A 29 4.60 0.55 7.19
N ALA A 30 3.34 0.20 7.41
CA ALA A 30 2.78 -1.07 6.99
C ALA A 30 2.75 -1.21 5.46
N VAL A 31 2.36 -0.15 4.73
CA VAL A 31 2.32 -0.13 3.27
C VAL A 31 3.72 -0.30 2.67
N VAL A 32 4.70 0.46 3.16
CA VAL A 32 6.10 0.33 2.70
C VAL A 32 6.64 -1.08 2.94
N LYS A 33 6.39 -1.64 4.13
CA LYS A 33 6.78 -3.01 4.47
C LYS A 33 6.13 -4.04 3.55
N LYS A 34 4.84 -3.90 3.27
CA LYS A 34 4.11 -4.76 2.32
C LYS A 34 4.73 -4.67 0.93
N MET A 35 5.02 -3.47 0.44
CA MET A 35 5.63 -3.27 -0.87
C MET A 35 7.00 -3.96 -0.98
N ALA A 36 7.82 -3.92 0.07
CA ALA A 36 9.12 -4.60 0.08
C ALA A 36 9.00 -6.13 -0.01
N VAL A 37 8.00 -6.74 0.64
CA VAL A 37 7.77 -8.20 0.60
C VAL A 37 7.29 -8.65 -0.78
N PHE A 38 6.38 -7.91 -1.41
CA PHE A 38 5.78 -8.31 -2.68
C PHE A 38 6.62 -7.93 -3.92
N ASN A 39 7.54 -6.97 -3.80
CA ASN A 39 8.39 -6.49 -4.89
C ASN A 39 9.87 -6.85 -4.66
N GLY A 40 10.17 -8.15 -4.63
CA GLY A 40 11.54 -8.65 -4.50
C GLY A 40 12.49 -8.11 -5.57
N LYS A 41 13.79 -7.99 -5.24
CA LYS A 41 14.81 -7.37 -6.11
C LYS A 41 15.17 -8.20 -7.35
N GLN A 42 15.23 -9.52 -7.18
CA GLN A 42 15.87 -10.43 -8.14
C GLN A 42 15.32 -10.39 -9.56
N PRO A 43 13.99 -10.36 -9.80
CA PRO A 43 13.47 -10.39 -11.17
C PRO A 43 13.88 -9.18 -12.03
N CYS A 44 14.20 -8.04 -11.41
CA CYS A 44 14.56 -6.82 -12.13
C CYS A 44 16.04 -6.49 -12.13
N ALA A 45 16.80 -6.90 -11.12
CA ALA A 45 18.24 -6.62 -11.06
C ALA A 45 18.98 -7.17 -12.30
N ASP A 46 18.65 -8.39 -12.70
CA ASP A 46 19.25 -9.04 -13.88
C ASP A 46 18.83 -8.38 -15.19
N VAL A 47 17.53 -8.05 -15.33
CA VAL A 47 17.01 -7.34 -16.51
C VAL A 47 17.71 -5.99 -16.64
N MET A 48 17.78 -5.22 -15.57
CA MET A 48 18.35 -3.87 -15.60
C MET A 48 19.86 -3.87 -15.87
N SER A 49 20.60 -4.85 -15.35
CA SER A 49 22.05 -4.96 -15.58
C SER A 49 22.42 -5.41 -16.99
N LYS A 50 21.56 -6.21 -17.65
CA LYS A 50 21.84 -6.79 -18.97
C LYS A 50 21.04 -6.16 -20.12
N LYS A 51 20.15 -5.21 -19.85
CA LYS A 51 19.17 -4.72 -20.85
C LYS A 51 19.80 -4.22 -22.15
N GLU A 52 20.92 -3.50 -22.09
CA GLU A 52 21.57 -2.95 -23.29
C GLU A 52 22.11 -4.08 -24.17
N GLN A 53 22.75 -5.09 -23.57
CA GLN A 53 23.27 -6.25 -24.29
C GLN A 53 22.16 -7.15 -24.83
N ALA A 54 21.08 -7.34 -24.05
CA ALA A 54 20.00 -8.27 -24.39
C ALA A 54 19.01 -7.70 -25.40
N PHE A 55 18.78 -6.38 -25.39
CA PHE A 55 17.69 -5.74 -26.15
C PHE A 55 18.12 -4.57 -27.03
N GLY A 56 19.39 -4.14 -26.96
CA GLY A 56 19.92 -3.06 -27.80
C GLY A 56 19.07 -1.79 -27.73
N ALA A 57 18.69 -1.26 -28.89
CA ALA A 57 17.87 -0.03 -28.99
C ALA A 57 16.53 -0.10 -28.23
N GLU A 58 15.96 -1.29 -28.02
CA GLU A 58 14.70 -1.47 -27.30
C GLU A 58 14.88 -1.65 -25.78
N ALA A 59 16.10 -1.53 -25.25
CA ALA A 59 16.44 -1.81 -23.85
C ALA A 59 15.54 -1.09 -22.85
N ASN A 60 15.28 0.20 -23.03
CA ASN A 60 14.45 0.97 -22.11
C ASN A 60 12.98 0.54 -22.15
N LYS A 61 12.46 0.25 -23.35
CA LYS A 61 11.09 -0.25 -23.52
C LYS A 61 10.91 -1.63 -22.89
N MET A 62 11.89 -2.52 -23.06
CA MET A 62 11.86 -3.85 -22.47
C MET A 62 12.03 -3.81 -20.95
N ALA A 63 12.92 -2.97 -20.44
CA ALA A 63 13.03 -2.72 -19.00
C ALA A 63 11.71 -2.18 -18.41
N MET A 64 11.09 -1.21 -19.06
CA MET A 64 9.76 -0.72 -18.67
C MET A 64 8.71 -1.82 -18.70
N LYS A 65 8.75 -2.69 -19.72
CA LYS A 65 7.81 -3.80 -19.84
C LYS A 65 7.93 -4.80 -18.70
N LEU A 66 9.16 -5.13 -18.30
CA LEU A 66 9.42 -6.18 -17.32
C LEU A 66 9.44 -5.65 -15.88
N CYS A 67 9.85 -4.39 -15.69
CA CYS A 67 10.16 -3.80 -14.39
C CYS A 67 9.40 -2.51 -14.05
N GLY A 68 8.61 -1.97 -14.99
CA GLY A 68 7.85 -0.73 -14.78
C GLY A 68 6.75 -0.84 -13.73
N GLY A 69 6.23 -2.05 -13.48
CA GLY A 69 5.21 -2.33 -12.46
C GLY A 69 5.75 -2.71 -11.08
N ILE A 70 7.07 -2.78 -10.92
CA ILE A 70 7.73 -3.22 -9.67
C ILE A 70 8.31 -2.00 -8.97
N PHE A 71 7.87 -1.74 -7.74
CA PHE A 71 8.36 -0.61 -6.95
C PHE A 71 9.84 -0.79 -6.56
N ASP A 72 10.58 0.31 -6.69
CA ASP A 72 11.87 0.49 -6.05
C ASP A 72 11.67 0.96 -4.60
N TRP A 73 11.48 0.01 -3.69
CA TRP A 73 11.21 0.29 -2.27
C TRP A 73 12.41 0.89 -1.52
N GLU A 74 13.60 0.91 -2.12
CA GLU A 74 14.79 1.60 -1.57
C GLU A 74 14.73 3.10 -1.84
N LYS A 75 13.90 3.53 -2.79
CA LYS A 75 13.57 4.93 -3.01
C LYS A 75 12.35 5.32 -2.18
N PRO A 76 12.19 6.62 -1.87
CA PRO A 76 11.05 7.09 -1.09
C PRO A 76 9.71 6.69 -1.72
N VAL A 77 8.85 6.11 -0.89
CA VAL A 77 7.42 5.92 -1.17
C VAL A 77 6.63 6.97 -0.41
N VAL A 78 5.74 7.66 -1.11
CA VAL A 78 4.89 8.71 -0.56
C VAL A 78 3.44 8.22 -0.55
N LEU A 79 2.76 8.40 0.58
CA LEU A 79 1.33 8.21 0.66
C LEU A 79 0.60 9.53 0.37
N SER A 80 -0.41 9.49 -0.51
CA SER A 80 -1.27 10.62 -0.85
C SER A 80 -2.74 10.21 -0.78
N ASP A 81 -3.63 11.20 -0.88
CA ASP A 81 -5.09 11.00 -0.89
C ASP A 81 -5.60 10.17 0.30
N ILE A 82 -4.94 10.32 1.44
CA ILE A 82 -5.20 9.52 2.63
C ILE A 82 -6.55 9.91 3.23
N LYS A 83 -7.43 8.93 3.35
CA LYS A 83 -8.73 9.04 4.03
C LYS A 83 -8.82 7.98 5.12
N ILE A 84 -9.38 8.38 6.25
CA ILE A 84 -9.58 7.51 7.42
C ILE A 84 -11.08 7.24 7.52
N TYR A 85 -11.44 5.97 7.47
CA TYR A 85 -12.81 5.49 7.58
C TYR A 85 -12.98 4.84 8.94
N ARG A 86 -13.96 5.32 9.70
CA ARG A 86 -14.30 4.82 11.03
C ARG A 86 -15.65 4.13 10.96
N GLY A 87 -15.64 2.81 10.90
CA GLY A 87 -16.83 1.96 10.99
C GLY A 87 -16.65 0.91 12.10
N GLU A 88 -17.23 -0.27 11.90
CA GLU A 88 -17.01 -1.44 12.77
C GLU A 88 -15.51 -1.78 12.91
N THR A 89 -14.76 -1.58 11.83
CA THR A 89 -13.29 -1.60 11.82
C THR A 89 -12.77 -0.28 11.27
N THR A 90 -11.73 0.28 11.89
CA THR A 90 -11.04 1.44 11.31
C THR A 90 -10.25 1.01 10.08
N ALA A 91 -10.26 1.82 9.03
CA ALA A 91 -9.46 1.63 7.83
C ALA A 91 -8.81 2.94 7.38
N VAL A 92 -7.61 2.82 6.81
CA VAL A 92 -6.91 3.93 6.17
C VAL A 92 -6.73 3.58 4.70
N CYS A 93 -7.27 4.41 3.81
CA CYS A 93 -7.21 4.19 2.38
C CYS A 93 -6.51 5.36 1.69
N GLY A 94 -5.82 5.10 0.59
CA GLY A 94 -5.13 6.15 -0.15
C GLY A 94 -4.33 5.61 -1.33
N VAL A 95 -3.37 6.41 -1.78
CA VAL A 95 -2.46 6.06 -2.88
C VAL A 95 -1.03 6.01 -2.35
N ALA A 96 -0.32 4.92 -2.64
CA ALA A 96 1.12 4.80 -2.48
C ALA A 96 1.79 5.07 -3.83
N SER A 97 2.63 6.10 -3.88
CA SER A 97 3.38 6.51 -5.07
C SER A 97 4.88 6.41 -4.85
N GLY A 98 5.63 6.10 -5.89
CA GLY A 98 7.08 5.96 -5.82
C GLY A 98 7.71 5.82 -7.20
N THR A 99 8.93 5.31 -7.21
CA THR A 99 9.68 5.03 -8.44
C THR A 99 9.65 3.53 -8.73
N SER A 100 9.52 3.14 -9.99
CA SER A 100 9.66 1.75 -10.41
C SER A 100 11.13 1.37 -10.53
N ARG A 101 11.43 0.07 -10.55
CA ARG A 101 12.80 -0.44 -10.78
C ARG A 101 13.32 -0.09 -12.18
N ALA A 102 12.44 0.25 -13.13
CA ALA A 102 12.80 0.77 -14.44
C ALA A 102 12.99 2.31 -14.48
N GLY A 103 12.76 3.01 -13.36
CA GLY A 103 13.01 4.46 -13.22
C GLY A 103 11.81 5.37 -13.49
N SER A 104 10.64 4.83 -13.84
CA SER A 104 9.41 5.60 -14.02
C SER A 104 8.68 5.87 -12.71
N ARG A 105 7.74 6.84 -12.70
CA ARG A 105 6.79 6.97 -11.59
C ARG A 105 5.78 5.82 -11.61
N LEU A 106 5.40 5.34 -10.43
CA LEU A 106 4.41 4.28 -10.26
C LEU A 106 3.52 4.59 -9.06
N GLY A 107 2.25 4.18 -9.13
CA GLY A 107 1.28 4.36 -8.06
C GLY A 107 0.35 3.15 -7.92
N THR A 108 0.00 2.83 -6.68
CA THR A 108 -1.04 1.84 -6.36
C THR A 108 -1.94 2.35 -5.25
N ARG A 109 -3.20 1.94 -5.24
CA ARG A 109 -4.09 2.22 -4.11
C ARG A 109 -3.85 1.21 -3.00
N PHE A 110 -4.07 1.63 -1.76
CA PHE A 110 -3.96 0.75 -0.61
C PHE A 110 -5.18 0.86 0.30
N VAL A 111 -5.44 -0.24 1.01
CA VAL A 111 -6.31 -0.31 2.18
C VAL A 111 -5.48 -0.86 3.33
N TYR A 112 -5.46 -0.16 4.46
CA TYR A 112 -4.77 -0.55 5.68
C TYR A 112 -5.76 -0.71 6.84
N HIS A 113 -5.67 -1.85 7.52
CA HIS A 113 -6.40 -2.15 8.75
C HIS A 113 -5.43 -2.25 9.93
N PRO A 114 -5.58 -1.43 10.99
CA PRO A 114 -4.72 -1.49 12.16
C PRO A 114 -5.03 -2.69 13.07
N GLU A 115 -6.29 -3.13 13.16
CA GLU A 115 -6.77 -4.17 14.08
C GLU A 115 -7.98 -4.90 13.47
N PRO A 116 -8.26 -6.17 13.85
CA PRO A 116 -7.49 -7.05 14.75
C PRO A 116 -6.31 -7.76 14.06
N MET A 117 -6.22 -7.70 12.73
CA MET A 117 -5.05 -8.15 11.98
C MET A 117 -4.51 -6.97 11.18
N LEU A 118 -3.22 -6.69 11.35
CA LEU A 118 -2.52 -5.68 10.55
C LEU A 118 -2.48 -6.12 9.08
N VAL A 119 -3.50 -5.72 8.32
CA VAL A 119 -3.66 -6.12 6.91
C VAL A 119 -3.47 -4.90 6.03
N VAL A 120 -2.53 -5.02 5.09
CA VAL A 120 -2.41 -4.10 3.95
C VAL A 120 -2.82 -4.84 2.69
N MET A 121 -3.80 -4.29 1.99
CA MET A 121 -4.14 -4.69 0.63
C MET A 121 -3.68 -3.61 -0.34
N LEU A 122 -2.87 -4.00 -1.32
CA LEU A 122 -2.45 -3.13 -2.41
C LEU A 122 -3.25 -3.50 -3.64
N LYS A 123 -3.74 -2.52 -4.38
CA LYS A 123 -4.33 -2.76 -5.68
C LYS A 123 -3.26 -3.35 -6.59
N PRO A 124 -3.47 -4.53 -7.19
CA PRO A 124 -2.54 -5.06 -8.17
C PRO A 124 -2.29 -4.04 -9.28
N ILE A 125 -1.02 -3.73 -9.49
CA ILE A 125 -0.59 -3.01 -10.69
C ILE A 125 -0.55 -4.04 -11.82
N TYR A 126 -1.14 -3.70 -12.96
CA TYR A 126 -1.23 -4.60 -14.10
C TYR A 126 0.17 -5.09 -14.49
N PRO A 127 0.50 -6.39 -14.33
CA PRO A 127 1.73 -6.91 -14.89
C PRO A 127 1.57 -6.91 -16.41
N LEU A 128 2.61 -6.53 -17.16
CA LEU A 128 2.63 -6.74 -18.60
C LEU A 128 2.76 -8.25 -18.83
N MET A 129 1.61 -8.88 -19.02
CA MET A 129 1.39 -10.32 -18.83
C MET A 129 2.19 -11.18 -19.81
N SER A 130 2.73 -12.30 -19.33
CA SER A 130 3.37 -13.33 -20.17
C SER A 130 2.63 -14.67 -20.22
N ASN A 131 1.57 -14.90 -19.41
CA ASN A 131 0.71 -16.09 -19.52
C ASN A 131 -0.67 -15.94 -18.86
N GLU A 132 -1.58 -16.89 -19.15
CA GLU A 132 -2.97 -16.93 -18.66
C GLU A 132 -3.12 -17.06 -17.15
N LYS A 133 -2.28 -17.87 -16.49
CA LYS A 133 -2.32 -18.02 -15.02
C LYS A 133 -2.06 -16.70 -14.30
N MET A 134 -1.12 -15.90 -14.79
CA MET A 134 -0.86 -14.57 -14.23
C MET A 134 -2.01 -13.60 -14.44
N ARG A 135 -2.71 -13.73 -15.58
CA ARG A 135 -3.93 -12.96 -15.86
C ARG A 135 -5.03 -13.29 -14.86
N GLU A 136 -5.28 -14.59 -14.65
CA GLU A 136 -6.28 -15.04 -13.67
C GLU A 136 -5.93 -14.58 -12.25
N ALA A 137 -4.68 -14.74 -11.84
CA ALA A 137 -4.21 -14.26 -10.53
C ALA A 137 -4.39 -12.73 -10.39
N TYR A 138 -4.07 -11.96 -11.43
CA TYR A 138 -4.29 -10.52 -11.44
C TYR A 138 -5.77 -10.17 -11.24
N HIS A 139 -6.68 -10.80 -12.00
CA HIS A 139 -8.12 -10.56 -11.86
C HIS A 139 -8.65 -10.98 -10.49
N GLY A 140 -8.20 -12.12 -9.96
CA GLY A 140 -8.56 -12.60 -8.63
C GLY A 140 -8.14 -11.61 -7.53
N LEU A 141 -6.88 -11.16 -7.55
CA LEU A 141 -6.38 -10.18 -6.60
C LEU A 141 -7.07 -8.82 -6.74
N ASN A 142 -7.39 -8.39 -7.97
CA ASN A 142 -8.15 -7.17 -8.20
C ASN A 142 -9.56 -7.24 -7.65
N LYS A 143 -10.22 -8.41 -7.77
CA LYS A 143 -11.54 -8.63 -7.20
C LYS A 143 -11.49 -8.55 -5.68
N ILE A 144 -10.54 -9.24 -5.04
CA ILE A 144 -10.32 -9.19 -3.58
C ILE A 144 -10.07 -7.75 -3.11
N TYR A 145 -9.21 -7.01 -3.83
CA TYR A 145 -8.96 -5.60 -3.53
C TYR A 145 -10.24 -4.76 -3.67
N ALA A 146 -11.00 -4.91 -4.76
CA ALA A 146 -12.21 -4.14 -5.00
C ALA A 146 -13.31 -4.43 -3.96
N ASP A 147 -13.46 -5.68 -3.54
CA ASP A 147 -14.36 -6.07 -2.45
C ASP A 147 -13.96 -5.39 -1.14
N THR A 148 -12.67 -5.42 -0.82
CA THR A 148 -12.09 -4.77 0.38
C THR A 148 -12.27 -3.24 0.33
N GLU A 149 -11.93 -2.59 -0.78
CA GLU A 149 -12.10 -1.15 -0.97
C GLU A 149 -13.57 -0.73 -0.85
N ARG A 150 -14.50 -1.52 -1.39
CA ARG A 150 -15.94 -1.27 -1.25
C ARG A 150 -16.42 -1.38 0.19
N GLN A 151 -15.89 -2.35 0.93
CA GLN A 151 -16.29 -2.60 2.31
C GLN A 151 -15.76 -1.54 3.27
N TYR A 152 -14.55 -1.02 3.03
CA TYR A 152 -13.82 -0.25 4.04
C TYR A 152 -13.45 1.17 3.64
N CYS A 153 -13.54 1.54 2.36
CA CYS A 153 -13.12 2.85 1.85
C CYS A 153 -14.28 3.66 1.25
N LYS A 154 -15.51 3.45 1.74
CA LYS A 154 -16.72 4.15 1.28
C LYS A 154 -17.45 4.80 2.44
#